data_AF-A0A3L5TW55-F1
#
_entry.id   AF-A0A3L5TW55-F1
#
_cell.length_a   1.000
_cell.length_b   1.000
_cell.length_c   1.000
_cell.angle_alpha   90.00
_cell.angle_beta   90.00
_cell.angle_gamma   90.00
#
_symmetry.space_group_name_H-M   'P 1'
#
loop_
_entity.id
_entity.type
_entity.pdbx_description
1 polymer ?
#
loop_
_entity_poly.entity_id
_entity_poly.type
_entity_poly.pdbx_seq_one_letter_code
_entity_poly.pdbx_strand_id
1 'polypeptide(L)'
;MKVCVGNEVKLENSTDLYLKPGEAAVGLAWGFAVNYLNKVLPEIKEQTATVMDGKKENFKLGKKLFLIVPESCKTEQTLKDIPVHGKTKLPDGSSRSYQFTMYKLHPDKEKYFVGQYAAPVDVIYQMKEAGLLTEEQMKSEVKKFYTTVDQIMKILLQNKTKDYEFVFYNVFLMKLCSFDR
;
A
#
# COMPACT_ATOMS: atom_id res chain seq x y z
N MET A 1 -14.05 -28.49 39.73
CA MET A 1 -13.54 -27.89 38.47
C MET A 1 -14.62 -28.10 37.41
N LYS A 2 -15.37 -27.06 37.03
CA LYS A 2 -16.42 -27.16 36.00
C LYS A 2 -15.75 -27.02 34.63
N VAL A 3 -15.76 -28.10 33.85
CA VAL A 3 -15.35 -28.07 32.44
C VAL A 3 -16.53 -27.52 31.64
N CYS A 4 -16.36 -26.36 31.02
CA CYS A 4 -17.31 -25.86 30.04
C CYS A 4 -17.17 -26.72 28.78
N VAL A 5 -18.17 -27.54 28.49
CA VAL A 5 -18.30 -28.23 27.20
C VAL A 5 -18.62 -27.15 26.17
N GLY A 6 -17.65 -26.82 25.32
CA GLY A 6 -17.84 -25.90 24.21
C GLY A 6 -18.86 -26.49 23.25
N ASN A 7 -19.87 -25.70 22.87
CA ASN A 7 -20.78 -26.08 21.80
C ASN A 7 -19.98 -26.28 20.51
N GLU A 8 -20.17 -27.43 19.86
CA GLU A 8 -19.67 -27.65 18.50
C GLU A 8 -20.29 -26.59 17.57
N VAL A 9 -19.43 -25.72 17.04
CA VAL A 9 -19.80 -24.83 15.94
C VAL A 9 -19.97 -25.72 14.71
N LYS A 10 -21.21 -26.02 14.35
CA LYS A 10 -21.52 -26.68 13.08
C LYS A 10 -21.15 -25.73 11.94
N LEU A 11 -19.99 -25.96 11.34
CA LEU A 11 -19.67 -25.41 10.02
C LEU A 11 -20.59 -26.13 9.03
N GLU A 12 -21.70 -25.48 8.67
CA GLU A 12 -22.56 -25.98 7.60
C GLU A 12 -21.75 -26.05 6.31
N ASN A 13 -21.64 -27.26 5.76
CA ASN A 13 -21.09 -27.63 4.46
C ASN A 13 -19.62 -27.21 4.19
N SER A 14 -18.71 -28.18 4.27
CA SER A 14 -17.25 -28.05 4.05
C SER A 14 -16.82 -27.59 2.64
N THR A 15 -17.76 -27.26 1.74
CA THR A 15 -17.50 -26.66 0.42
C THR A 15 -17.69 -25.14 0.39
N ASP A 16 -18.32 -24.54 1.40
CA ASP A 16 -18.42 -23.07 1.57
C ASP A 16 -17.21 -22.46 2.28
N LEU A 17 -16.19 -23.28 2.58
CA LEU A 17 -14.93 -22.85 3.21
C LEU A 17 -13.98 -22.13 2.24
N TYR A 18 -14.40 -21.86 1.01
CA TYR A 18 -13.74 -20.89 0.15
C TYR A 18 -14.26 -19.52 0.56
N LEU A 19 -13.46 -18.77 1.33
CA LEU A 19 -13.64 -17.33 1.53
C LEU A 19 -14.07 -16.74 0.19
N LYS A 20 -15.32 -16.26 0.12
CA LYS A 20 -15.79 -15.62 -1.10
C LYS A 20 -14.78 -14.54 -1.43
N PRO A 21 -14.32 -14.43 -2.68
CA PRO A 21 -13.39 -13.40 -3.14
C PRO A 21 -13.61 -12.03 -2.47
N GLY A 22 -14.88 -11.62 -2.37
CA GLY A 22 -15.35 -10.38 -1.75
C GLY A 22 -14.97 -10.11 -0.30
N GLU A 23 -14.53 -11.10 0.47
CA GLU A 23 -14.11 -10.92 1.87
C GLU A 23 -12.60 -10.75 2.01
N ALA A 24 -11.82 -11.24 1.04
CA ALA A 24 -10.36 -11.18 1.08
C ALA A 24 -9.86 -9.73 1.04
N ALA A 25 -10.39 -8.89 0.14
CA ALA A 25 -10.00 -7.49 0.06
C ALA A 25 -10.29 -6.70 1.34
N VAL A 26 -11.37 -7.04 2.06
CA VAL A 26 -11.73 -6.38 3.32
C VAL A 26 -10.72 -6.75 4.41
N GLY A 27 -10.40 -8.04 4.57
CA GLY A 27 -9.38 -8.49 5.53
C GLY A 27 -8.00 -7.90 5.22
N LEU A 28 -7.62 -7.90 3.94
CA LEU A 28 -6.38 -7.27 3.46
C LEU A 28 -6.35 -5.76 3.76
N ALA A 29 -7.46 -5.05 3.54
CA ALA A 29 -7.56 -3.62 3.81
C ALA A 29 -7.40 -3.31 5.31
N TRP A 30 -8.05 -4.07 6.19
CA TRP A 30 -7.89 -3.93 7.64
C TRP A 30 -6.46 -4.18 8.09
N GLY A 31 -5.88 -5.30 7.67
CA GLY A 31 -4.49 -5.63 7.99
C GLY A 31 -3.52 -4.54 7.51
N PHE A 32 -3.72 -4.05 6.30
CA PHE A 32 -2.86 -3.01 5.73
C PHE A 32 -3.04 -1.64 6.41
N ALA A 33 -4.28 -1.20 6.64
CA ALA A 33 -4.52 0.09 7.27
C ALA A 33 -4.07 0.11 8.74
N VAL A 34 -4.48 -0.89 9.53
CA VAL A 34 -4.27 -0.90 10.98
C VAL A 34 -2.84 -1.32 11.36
N ASN A 35 -2.29 -2.34 10.69
CA ASN A 35 -0.99 -2.90 11.10
C ASN A 35 0.18 -2.25 10.37
N TYR A 36 -0.04 -1.73 9.16
CA TYR A 36 1.01 -1.12 8.35
C TYR A 36 0.88 0.41 8.32
N LEU A 37 -0.12 0.97 7.62
CA LEU A 37 -0.23 2.42 7.40
C LEU A 37 -0.27 3.24 8.69
N ASN A 38 -0.98 2.76 9.71
CA ASN A 38 -1.05 3.42 11.00
C ASN A 38 0.35 3.64 11.63
N LYS A 39 1.27 2.69 11.43
CA LYS A 39 2.64 2.73 11.98
C LYS A 39 3.57 3.52 11.07
N VAL A 40 3.54 3.26 9.77
CA VAL A 40 4.55 3.82 8.86
C VAL A 40 4.35 5.29 8.52
N LEU A 41 3.12 5.80 8.47
CA LEU A 41 2.87 7.17 8.00
C LEU A 41 3.52 8.25 8.91
N PRO A 42 3.41 8.18 10.25
CA PRO A 42 4.13 9.10 11.13
C PRO A 42 5.64 9.10 10.91
N GLU A 43 6.24 7.91 10.76
CA GLU A 43 7.69 7.76 10.64
C GLU A 43 8.22 8.28 9.30
N ILE A 44 7.49 8.07 8.20
CA ILE A 44 7.82 8.65 6.89
C ILE A 44 7.83 10.18 6.99
N LYS A 45 6.87 10.77 7.69
CA LYS A 45 6.78 12.22 7.84
C LYS A 45 7.99 12.79 8.58
N GLU A 46 8.45 12.11 9.62
CA GLU A 46 9.67 12.48 10.36
C GLU A 46 10.91 12.35 9.47
N GLN A 47 11.10 11.20 8.82
CA GLN A 47 12.25 10.95 7.97
C GLN A 47 12.32 11.88 6.76
N THR A 48 11.19 12.16 6.12
CA THR A 48 11.15 13.13 5.02
C THR A 48 11.50 14.54 5.50
N ALA A 49 11.14 14.93 6.73
CA ALA A 49 11.58 16.20 7.30
C ALA A 49 13.09 16.21 7.54
N THR A 50 13.68 15.15 8.10
CA THR A 50 15.13 15.02 8.30
C THR A 50 15.91 15.02 6.99
N VAL A 51 15.40 14.34 5.95
CA VAL A 51 16.04 14.32 4.62
C VAL A 51 16.01 15.70 3.98
N MET A 52 14.99 16.51 4.24
CA MET A 52 14.89 17.89 3.74
C MET A 52 15.80 18.84 4.50
N ASP A 53 16.10 18.55 5.77
CA ASP A 53 17.00 19.35 6.59
C ASP A 53 18.44 19.30 6.02
N GLY A 54 19.01 20.48 5.74
CA GLY A 54 20.33 20.60 5.11
C GLY A 54 20.38 20.37 3.59
N LYS A 55 19.24 20.23 2.89
CA LYS A 55 19.23 20.19 1.41
C LYS A 55 19.19 21.58 0.77
N LYS A 56 19.66 21.66 -0.47
CA LYS A 56 19.63 22.88 -1.29
C LYS A 56 18.19 23.35 -1.53
N GLU A 57 17.99 24.66 -1.70
CA GLU A 57 16.66 25.28 -1.91
C GLU A 57 15.87 24.70 -3.09
N ASN A 58 16.54 24.13 -4.08
CA ASN A 58 15.90 23.53 -5.25
C ASN A 58 15.42 22.08 -5.03
N PHE A 59 15.78 21.43 -3.92
CA PHE A 59 15.38 20.07 -3.59
C PHE A 59 13.92 20.04 -3.11
N LYS A 60 13.06 19.28 -3.79
CA LYS A 60 11.63 19.16 -3.47
C LYS A 60 11.24 17.71 -3.28
N LEU A 61 10.83 17.35 -2.07
CA LEU A 61 10.32 16.01 -1.74
C LEU A 61 8.80 16.04 -1.53
N GLY A 62 8.09 15.10 -2.16
CA GLY A 62 6.68 14.86 -1.89
C GLY A 62 6.45 14.48 -0.44
N LYS A 63 5.47 15.13 0.22
CA LYS A 63 5.17 14.92 1.64
C LYS A 63 4.32 13.67 1.93
N LYS A 64 3.88 12.97 0.87
CA LYS A 64 3.00 11.80 0.97
C LYS A 64 3.75 10.52 0.62
N LEU A 65 3.31 9.42 1.22
CA LEU A 65 3.60 8.09 0.73
C LEU A 65 2.72 7.77 -0.49
N PHE A 66 3.33 7.54 -1.65
CA PHE A 66 2.61 7.10 -2.84
C PHE A 66 2.53 5.57 -2.87
N LEU A 67 1.30 5.04 -2.76
CA LEU A 67 0.99 3.62 -2.82
C LEU A 67 0.61 3.24 -4.25
N ILE A 68 1.53 2.61 -4.96
CA ILE A 68 1.40 2.29 -6.37
C ILE A 68 0.60 1.01 -6.55
N VAL A 69 -0.39 1.06 -7.46
CA VAL A 69 -1.28 -0.04 -7.81
C VAL A 69 -1.19 -0.28 -9.32
N PRO A 70 -0.47 -1.33 -9.79
CA PRO A 70 -0.38 -1.66 -11.20
C PRO A 70 -1.70 -2.23 -11.71
N GLU A 71 -2.02 -2.02 -12.99
CA GLU A 71 -3.24 -2.57 -13.61
C GLU A 71 -3.27 -4.10 -13.55
N SER A 72 -2.12 -4.72 -13.80
CA SER A 72 -1.95 -6.16 -13.67
C SER A 72 -2.06 -6.67 -12.23
N CYS A 73 -2.06 -5.78 -11.24
CA CYS A 73 -1.99 -6.09 -9.81
C CYS A 73 -0.71 -6.82 -9.36
N LYS A 74 0.17 -7.17 -10.30
CA LYS A 74 1.48 -7.76 -10.05
C LYS A 74 2.46 -6.69 -9.60
N THR A 75 3.07 -6.88 -8.45
CA THR A 75 4.02 -5.93 -7.87
C THR A 75 5.46 -6.41 -8.03
N GLU A 76 6.41 -5.49 -7.85
CA GLU A 76 7.83 -5.79 -7.84
C GLU A 76 8.51 -5.17 -6.62
N GLN A 77 9.81 -5.38 -6.43
CA GLN A 77 10.54 -4.79 -5.31
C GLN A 77 10.74 -3.28 -5.45
N THR A 78 10.83 -2.77 -6.68
CA THR A 78 11.08 -1.35 -6.99
C THR A 78 10.35 -0.93 -8.26
N LEU A 79 10.06 0.35 -8.42
CA LEU A 79 9.53 0.91 -9.67
C LEU A 79 10.63 0.92 -10.73
N LYS A 80 10.61 -0.02 -11.68
CA LYS A 80 11.67 -0.18 -12.70
C LYS A 80 11.84 1.03 -13.61
N ASP A 81 10.75 1.71 -13.92
CA ASP A 81 10.74 2.80 -14.91
C ASP A 81 11.13 4.16 -14.29
N ILE A 82 11.44 4.19 -13.00
CA ILE A 82 11.73 5.44 -12.28
C ILE A 82 13.06 5.31 -11.54
N PRO A 83 14.02 6.24 -11.79
CA PRO A 83 15.31 6.20 -11.12
C PRO A 83 15.18 6.23 -9.59
N VAL A 84 15.81 5.26 -8.94
CA VAL A 84 15.93 5.23 -7.47
C VAL A 84 16.98 6.26 -7.05
N HIS A 85 16.58 7.20 -6.20
CA HIS A 85 17.52 8.15 -5.59
C HIS A 85 18.16 7.58 -4.31
N GLY A 86 17.40 6.83 -3.53
CA GLY A 86 17.90 6.23 -2.31
C GLY A 86 16.88 5.34 -1.61
N LYS A 87 17.34 4.62 -0.59
CA LYS A 87 16.47 3.83 0.29
C LYS A 87 16.72 4.22 1.74
N THR A 88 15.65 4.46 2.49
CA THR A 88 15.71 4.75 3.92
C THR A 88 15.09 3.60 4.69
N LYS A 89 15.76 3.14 5.74
CA LYS A 89 15.21 2.15 6.68
C LYS A 89 14.67 2.86 7.91
N LEU A 90 13.48 2.48 8.33
CA LEU A 90 12.93 2.82 9.63
C LEU A 90 13.63 1.98 10.70
N PRO A 91 14.27 2.59 11.70
CA PRO A 91 14.63 1.91 12.92
C PRO A 91 13.36 1.67 13.71
N ASP A 92 12.71 0.54 13.46
CA ASP A 92 11.66 0.06 14.35
C ASP A 92 12.36 -0.42 15.64
N GLY A 93 11.88 0.00 16.82
CA GLY A 93 12.29 -0.58 18.10
C GLY A 93 11.88 -2.05 18.26
N SER A 94 11.08 -2.54 17.33
CA SER A 94 10.77 -3.94 17.03
C SER A 94 11.80 -4.52 16.04
N SER A 95 11.90 -5.84 15.99
CA SER A 95 12.73 -6.58 15.03
C SER A 95 12.45 -6.34 13.53
N ARG A 96 11.48 -5.48 13.15
CA ARG A 96 10.97 -5.34 11.78
C ARG A 96 11.28 -3.96 11.18
N SER A 97 12.40 -3.83 10.47
CA SER A 97 12.71 -2.57 9.77
C SER A 97 11.85 -2.39 8.52
N TYR A 98 11.08 -1.31 8.43
CA TYR A 98 10.39 -0.92 7.20
C TYR A 98 11.33 -0.14 6.29
N GLN A 99 11.40 -0.45 5.00
CA GLN A 99 12.28 0.23 4.06
C GLN A 99 11.44 0.98 3.02
N PHE A 100 11.70 2.27 2.86
CA PHE A 100 11.12 3.07 1.79
C PHE A 100 12.14 3.40 0.73
N THR A 101 11.66 3.45 -0.51
CA THR A 101 12.46 3.88 -1.65
C THR A 101 12.04 5.28 -2.05
N MET A 102 13.01 6.18 -2.12
CA MET A 102 12.87 7.52 -2.66
C MET A 102 13.26 7.49 -4.14
N TYR A 103 12.38 8.03 -4.97
CA TYR A 103 12.51 8.05 -6.41
C TYR A 103 12.67 9.48 -6.92
N LYS A 104 13.41 9.66 -8.02
CA LYS A 104 13.54 10.94 -8.70
C LYS A 104 12.50 11.01 -9.82
N LEU A 105 11.63 12.04 -9.77
CA LEU A 105 10.56 12.23 -10.75
C LEU A 105 11.07 12.60 -12.15
N HIS A 106 12.18 13.33 -12.22
CA HIS A 106 12.70 13.88 -13.47
C HIS A 106 14.23 13.90 -13.43
N PRO A 107 14.93 13.55 -14.52
CA PRO A 107 16.40 13.56 -14.55
C PRO A 107 16.99 14.92 -14.16
N ASP A 108 16.44 15.98 -14.76
CA ASP A 108 16.98 17.35 -14.63
C ASP A 108 16.41 18.20 -13.50
N LYS A 109 15.33 17.74 -12.84
CA LYS A 109 14.69 18.49 -11.75
C LYS A 109 14.95 17.76 -10.44
N GLU A 110 15.34 18.49 -9.39
CA GLU A 110 15.53 17.96 -8.03
C GLU A 110 14.18 17.72 -7.33
N LYS A 111 13.30 16.97 -7.99
CA LYS A 111 11.96 16.60 -7.50
C LYS A 111 11.93 15.10 -7.20
N TYR A 112 11.50 14.78 -5.99
CA TYR A 112 11.56 13.43 -5.42
C TYR A 112 10.23 13.05 -4.78
N PHE A 113 9.97 11.75 -4.69
CA PHE A 113 8.85 11.22 -3.93
C PHE A 113 9.22 9.91 -3.24
N VAL A 114 8.47 9.57 -2.20
CA VAL A 114 8.56 8.27 -1.54
C VAL A 114 7.43 7.39 -2.07
N GLY A 115 7.79 6.23 -2.61
CA GLY A 115 6.83 5.34 -3.26
C GLY A 115 7.06 3.88 -2.90
N GLN A 116 5.99 3.11 -2.95
CA GLN A 116 6.05 1.65 -2.88
C GLN A 116 4.80 1.05 -3.51
N TYR A 117 4.89 -0.20 -3.95
CA TYR A 117 3.69 -0.94 -4.30
C TYR A 117 2.82 -1.20 -3.06
N ALA A 118 1.50 -1.19 -3.25
CA ALA A 118 0.56 -1.66 -2.24
C ALA A 118 0.62 -3.19 -2.18
N ALA A 119 1.46 -3.73 -1.29
CA ALA A 119 1.71 -5.17 -1.19
C ALA A 119 0.46 -6.09 -1.18
N PRO A 120 -0.68 -5.73 -0.54
CA PRO A 120 -1.88 -6.56 -0.60
C PRO A 120 -2.47 -6.75 -2.00
N VAL A 121 -2.19 -5.86 -2.94
CA VAL A 121 -2.63 -5.99 -4.34
C VAL A 121 -1.95 -7.19 -5.01
N ASP A 122 -0.69 -7.48 -4.63
CA ASP A 122 0.03 -8.66 -5.11
C ASP A 122 -0.61 -9.96 -4.64
N VAL A 123 -1.12 -9.98 -3.40
CA VAL A 123 -1.86 -11.14 -2.87
C VAL A 123 -3.11 -11.38 -3.71
N ILE A 124 -3.83 -10.32 -4.10
CA ILE A 124 -5.01 -10.44 -4.97
C ILE A 124 -4.61 -10.96 -6.37
N TYR A 125 -3.48 -10.51 -6.92
CA TYR A 125 -2.92 -11.07 -8.16
C TYR A 125 -2.58 -12.56 -8.01
N GLN A 126 -1.92 -12.97 -6.92
CA GLN A 126 -1.60 -14.37 -6.65
C GLN A 126 -2.85 -15.24 -6.53
N MET A 127 -3.94 -14.74 -5.95
CA MET A 127 -5.23 -15.44 -5.92
C MET A 127 -5.79 -15.66 -7.33
N LYS A 128 -5.65 -14.68 -8.23
CA LYS A 128 -6.00 -14.85 -9.66
C LYS A 128 -5.12 -15.90 -10.31
N GLU A 129 -3.81 -15.87 -10.11
CA GLU A 129 -2.89 -16.84 -10.72
C GLU A 129 -3.14 -18.27 -10.21
N ALA A 130 -3.60 -18.42 -8.97
CA ALA A 130 -4.02 -19.70 -8.40
C ALA A 130 -5.40 -20.18 -8.91
N GLY A 131 -6.07 -19.42 -9.78
CA GLY A 131 -7.40 -19.75 -10.31
C GLY A 131 -8.56 -19.52 -9.33
N LEU A 132 -8.33 -18.83 -8.21
CA LEU A 132 -9.37 -18.51 -7.23
C LEU A 132 -10.20 -17.27 -7.65
N LEU A 133 -9.65 -16.44 -8.54
CA LEU A 133 -10.29 -15.24 -9.09
C LEU A 133 -10.19 -15.24 -10.61
N THR A 134 -11.24 -14.76 -11.27
CA THR A 134 -11.14 -14.26 -12.64
C THR A 134 -10.44 -12.90 -12.67
N GLU A 135 -10.02 -12.43 -13.84
CA GLU A 135 -9.44 -11.09 -13.99
C GLU A 135 -10.43 -9.98 -13.59
N GLU A 136 -11.71 -10.14 -13.92
CA GLU A 136 -12.77 -9.20 -13.53
C GLU A 136 -12.97 -9.17 -12.01
N GLN A 137 -12.95 -10.34 -11.37
CA GLN A 137 -13.02 -10.45 -9.91
C GLN A 137 -11.79 -9.81 -9.26
N MET A 138 -10.58 -10.04 -9.78
CA MET A 138 -9.35 -9.39 -9.30
C MET A 138 -9.48 -7.85 -9.35
N LYS A 139 -9.96 -7.29 -10.47
CA LYS A 139 -10.19 -5.83 -10.61
C LYS A 139 -11.21 -5.32 -9.59
N SER A 140 -12.29 -6.08 -9.36
CA SER A 140 -13.30 -5.76 -8.34
C SER A 140 -12.74 -5.80 -6.92
N GLU A 141 -11.94 -6.82 -6.58
CA GLU A 141 -11.30 -6.96 -5.26
C GLU A 141 -10.30 -5.84 -4.99
N VAL A 142 -9.47 -5.47 -5.96
CA VAL A 142 -8.57 -4.32 -5.80
C VAL A 142 -9.36 -3.03 -5.58
N LYS A 143 -10.48 -2.86 -6.31
CA LYS A 143 -11.37 -1.72 -6.11
C LYS A 143 -11.94 -1.66 -4.70
N LYS A 144 -12.37 -2.81 -4.20
CA LYS A 144 -12.88 -2.96 -2.85
C LYS A 144 -11.80 -2.67 -1.81
N PHE A 145 -10.60 -3.23 -1.99
CA PHE A 145 -9.46 -3.05 -1.11
C PHE A 145 -9.15 -1.57 -0.87
N TYR A 146 -8.90 -0.78 -1.92
CA TYR A 146 -8.52 0.62 -1.71
C TYR A 146 -9.68 1.47 -1.16
N THR A 147 -10.93 1.15 -1.54
CA THR A 147 -12.12 1.84 -1.02
C THR A 147 -12.28 1.57 0.48
N THR A 148 -12.07 0.32 0.91
CA THR A 148 -12.12 -0.06 2.31
C THR A 148 -10.96 0.55 3.10
N VAL A 149 -9.74 0.60 2.55
CA VAL A 149 -8.61 1.31 3.19
C VAL A 149 -8.97 2.79 3.38
N ASP A 150 -9.47 3.47 2.36
CA ASP A 150 -9.86 4.89 2.46
C ASP A 150 -10.94 5.12 3.52
N GLN A 151 -11.95 4.24 3.60
CA GLN A 151 -12.96 4.29 4.66
C GLN A 151 -12.36 4.10 6.07
N ILE A 152 -11.52 3.08 6.25
CA ILE A 152 -10.85 2.80 7.54
C ILE A 152 -10.00 4.01 7.95
N MET A 153 -9.21 4.56 7.02
CA MET A 153 -8.37 5.71 7.28
C MET A 153 -9.19 6.95 7.63
N LYS A 154 -10.33 7.18 6.94
CA LYS A 154 -11.25 8.29 7.24
C LYS A 154 -12.02 8.13 8.55
N ILE A 155 -12.32 6.92 9.00
CA ILE A 155 -13.10 6.71 10.21
C ILE A 155 -12.17 6.66 11.42
N LEU A 156 -11.13 5.85 11.36
CA LEU A 156 -10.28 5.53 12.51
C LEU A 156 -8.99 6.36 12.60
N LEU A 157 -8.48 6.85 11.46
CA LEU A 157 -7.16 7.46 11.36
C LEU A 157 -7.22 8.83 10.66
N GLN A 158 -8.25 9.62 10.98
CA GLN A 158 -8.63 10.87 10.31
C GLN A 158 -7.45 11.83 10.08
N ASN A 159 -6.56 11.94 11.06
CA ASN A 159 -5.39 12.81 11.03
C ASN A 159 -4.29 12.38 10.03
N LYS A 160 -4.35 11.16 9.48
CA LYS A 160 -3.34 10.57 8.58
C LYS A 160 -3.79 10.47 7.12
N THR A 161 -5.04 10.81 6.82
CA THR A 161 -5.62 10.72 5.47
C THR A 161 -4.92 11.57 4.41
N LYS A 162 -4.17 12.60 4.83
CA LYS A 162 -3.41 13.48 3.93
C LYS A 162 -1.98 13.00 3.65
N ASP A 163 -1.51 12.00 4.39
CA ASP A 163 -0.11 11.56 4.39
C ASP A 163 0.16 10.42 3.39
N TYR A 164 -0.86 9.91 2.69
CA TYR A 164 -0.72 8.89 1.66
C TYR A 164 -1.61 9.18 0.45
N GLU A 165 -1.29 8.53 -0.67
CA GLU A 165 -2.10 8.57 -1.88
C GLU A 165 -1.97 7.27 -2.67
N PHE A 166 -3.10 6.66 -3.01
CA PHE A 166 -3.11 5.55 -3.97
C PHE A 166 -2.93 6.08 -5.38
N VAL A 167 -2.06 5.44 -6.15
CA VAL A 167 -1.79 5.80 -7.53
C VAL A 167 -1.88 4.57 -8.43
N PHE A 168 -2.82 4.60 -9.37
CA PHE A 168 -3.00 3.52 -10.34
C PHE A 168 -2.04 3.73 -11.52
N TYR A 169 -1.21 2.72 -11.83
CA TYR A 169 0.02 2.86 -12.63
C TYR A 169 -0.20 3.42 -14.04
N ASN A 170 -1.28 3.05 -14.75
CA ASN A 170 -1.62 3.65 -16.06
C ASN A 170 -1.85 5.17 -15.97
N VAL A 171 -2.34 5.66 -14.82
CA VAL A 171 -2.53 7.10 -14.57
C VAL A 171 -1.22 7.76 -14.11
N PHE A 172 -0.32 7.02 -13.43
CA PHE A 172 0.93 7.57 -12.93
C PHE A 172 1.91 7.92 -14.03
N LEU A 173 2.11 7.02 -14.99
CA LEU A 173 2.98 7.27 -16.15
C LEU A 173 2.43 8.42 -17.00
N MET A 174 1.10 8.49 -17.19
CA MET A 174 0.46 9.62 -17.88
C MET A 174 0.61 10.96 -17.12
N LYS A 175 0.53 10.95 -15.78
CA LYS A 175 0.71 12.16 -14.94
C LYS A 175 2.15 12.65 -14.89
N LEU A 176 3.13 11.75 -14.93
CA LEU A 176 4.55 12.11 -15.05
C LEU A 176 4.82 12.81 -16.39
N CYS A 177 4.24 12.31 -17.48
CA CYS A 177 4.31 12.96 -18.79
C CYS A 177 3.53 14.29 -18.88
N SER A 178 2.48 14.49 -18.07
CA SER A 178 1.68 15.74 -18.08
C SER A 178 2.22 16.84 -17.15
N PHE A 179 3.23 16.57 -16.32
CA PHE A 179 3.93 17.59 -15.53
C PHE A 179 4.89 18.45 -16.39
N ASP A 180 4.97 18.16 -17.69
CA ASP A 180 5.71 18.92 -18.72
C ASP A 180 4.80 19.84 -19.57
N ARG A 181 3.64 20.25 -19.05
CA ARG A 181 2.88 21.40 -19.56
C ARG A 181 2.65 22.45 -18.49
#